data_AF-A0AA95SDN0-F1
#
_entry.id   AF-A0AA95SDN0-F1
#
_cell.length_a   1.000
_cell.length_b   1.000
_cell.length_c   1.000
_cell.angle_alpha   90.00
_cell.angle_beta   90.00
_cell.angle_gamma   90.00
#
_symmetry.space_group_name_H-M   'P 1'
#
loop_
_entity.id
_entity.type
_entity.pdbx_description
1 polymer ?
#
loop_
_entity_poly.entity_id
_entity_poly.type
_entity_poly.pdbx_seq_one_letter_code
_entity_poly.pdbx_strand_id
1 'polypeptide(L)'
;MKIWLLTCQFEKYEVLKFINREDSNLFHENFNGTSMKKNWQPIQVQTYKDGKVSDFPDGLLLVPVFSEKAVQVLQEFILEEKVELLPLTSTKNRKYYAVNVLNVLGAIDGNTSEVRRSRSGRILNYDGFSFFKEMVEGQDIFKVVNHESKRIISTKVFVSDLFRKKVIESGLEGFNFIEFWDSEKTATGEEELANPYLVDTSFGTTYTFEEATNFVMNQNKTVASDKWAMRLDENKELQVGQLQEDGSFLWINSIYYPPIFLAMKWKVL
;
A
#
# COMPACT_ATOMS: atom_id res chain seq x y z
N MET A 1 -6.41 -20.65 -1.85
CA MET A 1 -5.26 -20.01 -1.13
C MET A 1 -5.29 -18.53 -1.44
N LYS A 2 -5.13 -17.66 -0.45
CA LYS A 2 -5.21 -16.20 -0.65
C LYS A 2 -3.90 -15.49 -0.32
N ILE A 3 -3.62 -14.45 -1.10
CA ILE A 3 -2.53 -13.51 -0.86
C ILE A 3 -3.12 -12.13 -0.61
N TRP A 4 -2.60 -11.46 0.41
CA TRP A 4 -3.08 -10.17 0.86
C TRP A 4 -1.99 -9.11 0.71
N LEU A 5 -2.35 -7.94 0.21
CA LEU A 5 -1.49 -6.76 0.32
C LEU A 5 -1.60 -6.23 1.74
N LEU A 6 -0.46 -6.17 2.44
CA LEU A 6 -0.35 -5.63 3.79
C LEU A 6 -0.31 -4.09 3.72
N THR A 7 -1.27 -3.45 4.38
CA THR A 7 -1.29 -1.99 4.56
C THR A 7 -1.61 -1.64 6.01
N CYS A 8 -1.51 -0.36 6.37
CA CYS A 8 -1.98 0.13 7.66
C CYS A 8 -3.36 0.79 7.54
N GLN A 9 -4.04 0.98 8.66
CA GLN A 9 -5.26 1.77 8.76
C GLN A 9 -4.90 3.25 8.87
N PHE A 10 -5.52 4.07 8.02
CA PHE A 10 -5.30 5.51 7.98
C PHE A 10 -6.21 6.25 8.98
N GLU A 11 -5.81 7.48 9.33
CA GLU A 11 -6.60 8.50 10.05
C GLU A 11 -6.93 8.25 11.53
N LYS A 12 -7.20 7.00 11.93
CA LYS A 12 -7.55 6.63 13.30
C LYS A 12 -6.35 6.58 14.25
N TYR A 13 -5.17 6.25 13.72
CA TYR A 13 -3.97 6.02 14.49
C TYR A 13 -2.92 7.11 14.28
N GLU A 14 -1.90 7.08 15.14
CA GLU A 14 -0.76 7.96 15.01
C GLU A 14 -0.03 7.76 13.68
N VAL A 15 0.47 8.88 13.15
CA VAL A 15 1.30 8.92 11.95
C VAL A 15 2.69 9.31 12.40
N LEU A 16 3.69 8.49 12.08
CA LEU A 16 5.10 8.74 12.34
C LEU A 16 5.70 9.55 11.17
N LYS A 17 6.85 10.19 11.40
CA LYS A 17 7.68 10.77 10.33
C LYS A 17 9.14 10.72 10.75
N PHE A 18 10.01 10.75 9.76
CA PHE A 18 11.44 10.98 9.99
C PHE A 18 11.66 12.38 10.57
N ILE A 19 12.66 12.50 11.43
CA ILE A 19 13.07 13.79 11.99
C ILE A 19 13.92 14.55 10.96
N ASN A 20 14.84 13.85 10.28
CA ASN A 20 15.71 14.41 9.27
C ASN A 20 15.42 13.79 7.89
N ARG A 21 15.92 14.45 6.85
CA ARG A 21 15.74 14.03 5.45
C ARG A 21 16.65 12.85 5.07
N GLU A 22 17.79 12.72 5.72
CA GLU A 22 18.79 11.68 5.43
C GLU A 22 18.23 10.28 5.72
N ASP A 23 17.55 10.12 6.85
CA ASP A 23 16.84 8.89 7.22
C ASP A 23 15.73 8.55 6.21
N SER A 24 15.00 9.56 5.74
CA SER A 24 13.99 9.35 4.69
C SER A 24 14.62 8.86 3.39
N ASN A 25 15.74 9.45 2.97
CA ASN A 25 16.45 9.04 1.75
C ASN A 25 17.00 7.62 1.88
N LEU A 26 17.55 7.26 3.05
CA LEU A 26 18.00 5.91 3.35
C LEU A 26 16.87 4.89 3.09
N PHE A 27 15.65 5.21 3.54
CA PHE A 27 14.49 4.34 3.32
C PHE A 27 14.11 4.21 1.84
N HIS A 28 14.14 5.31 1.10
CA HIS A 28 13.82 5.31 -0.33
C HIS A 28 14.78 4.48 -1.17
N GLU A 29 16.06 4.46 -0.83
CA GLU A 29 17.11 3.84 -1.66
C GLU A 29 17.34 2.36 -1.31
N ASN A 30 17.16 1.96 -0.05
CA ASN A 30 17.73 0.70 0.45
C ASN A 30 16.70 -0.40 0.79
N PHE A 31 15.41 -0.10 0.93
CA PHE A 31 14.39 -1.13 1.24
C PHE A 31 13.91 -1.90 -0.01
N ASN A 32 14.87 -2.37 -0.78
CA ASN A 32 14.71 -3.09 -2.04
C ASN A 32 15.02 -4.59 -1.88
N GLY A 33 14.78 -5.15 -0.70
CA GLY A 33 15.03 -6.57 -0.43
C GLY A 33 16.50 -6.92 -0.17
N THR A 34 17.36 -5.92 -0.06
CA THR A 34 18.74 -6.10 0.40
C THR A 34 18.85 -5.88 1.91
N SER A 35 19.83 -6.55 2.51
CA SER A 35 20.11 -6.44 3.95
C SER A 35 20.66 -5.05 4.29
N MET A 36 20.15 -4.46 5.36
CA MET A 36 20.62 -3.19 5.91
C MET A 36 21.32 -3.36 7.27
N LYS A 37 21.28 -4.55 7.88
CA LYS A 37 21.80 -4.83 9.23
C LYS A 37 23.20 -4.25 9.49
N LYS A 38 24.14 -4.39 8.54
CA LYS A 38 25.53 -3.93 8.72
C LYS A 38 25.67 -2.42 8.83
N ASN A 39 24.79 -1.67 8.16
CA ASN A 39 24.87 -0.21 8.05
C ASN A 39 23.76 0.47 8.86
N TRP A 40 22.95 -0.29 9.59
CA TRP A 40 21.83 0.26 10.33
C TRP A 40 22.32 0.97 11.59
N GLN A 41 21.91 2.23 11.72
CA GLN A 41 21.98 2.97 12.97
C GLN A 41 20.55 3.19 13.47
N PRO A 42 20.26 3.08 14.78
CA PRO A 42 18.93 3.32 15.30
C PRO A 42 18.40 4.70 14.89
N ILE A 43 17.32 4.70 14.11
CA ILE A 43 16.70 5.94 13.61
C ILE A 43 15.64 6.41 14.60
N GLN A 44 15.64 7.72 14.85
CA GLN A 44 14.63 8.36 15.67
C GLN A 44 13.49 8.91 14.79
N VAL A 45 12.26 8.59 15.18
CA VAL A 45 11.05 9.01 14.48
C VAL A 45 10.16 9.82 15.42
N GLN A 46 9.38 10.74 14.89
CA GLN A 46 8.46 11.56 15.68
C GLN A 46 7.02 11.40 15.19
N THR A 47 6.06 11.67 16.06
CA THR A 47 4.65 11.73 15.65
C THR A 47 4.43 12.97 14.78
N TYR A 48 4.02 12.78 13.53
CA TYR A 48 3.55 13.84 12.64
C TYR A 48 2.12 14.25 12.96
N LYS A 49 1.24 13.27 13.14
CA LYS A 49 -0.17 13.46 13.49
C LYS A 49 -0.52 12.58 14.67
N ASP A 50 -1.08 13.18 15.71
CA ASP A 50 -1.57 12.45 16.87
C ASP A 50 -2.79 11.59 16.52
N GLY A 51 -2.91 10.46 17.19
CA GLY A 51 -3.97 9.49 17.02
C GLY A 51 -3.85 8.37 18.05
N LYS A 52 -4.69 7.34 17.94
CA LYS A 52 -4.55 6.17 18.80
C LYS A 52 -3.22 5.47 18.50
N VAL A 53 -2.58 4.95 19.54
CA VAL A 53 -1.39 4.08 19.40
C VAL A 53 -1.78 2.81 18.67
N SER A 54 -0.98 2.40 17.69
CA SER A 54 -1.21 1.15 16.96
C SER A 54 0.01 0.25 16.93
N ASP A 55 -0.25 -0.99 16.55
CA ASP A 55 0.74 -2.04 16.36
C ASP A 55 1.37 -1.98 14.95
N PHE A 56 0.73 -1.25 14.02
CA PHE A 56 1.26 -0.87 12.71
C PHE A 56 0.91 0.60 12.39
N PRO A 57 1.70 1.59 12.84
CA PRO A 57 1.45 3.01 12.55
C PRO A 57 1.80 3.37 11.11
N ASP A 58 1.14 4.42 10.61
CA ASP A 58 1.38 5.00 9.29
C ASP A 58 2.55 6.01 9.33
N GLY A 59 3.00 6.51 8.18
CA GLY A 59 3.78 7.75 8.07
C GLY A 59 5.29 7.61 7.86
N LEU A 60 5.79 6.39 7.78
CA LEU A 60 7.15 6.10 7.36
C LEU A 60 7.04 5.35 6.03
N LEU A 61 7.23 6.10 4.94
CA LEU A 61 6.99 5.61 3.59
C LEU A 61 7.68 4.26 3.37
N LEU A 62 7.05 3.48 2.50
CA LEU A 62 7.58 2.29 1.84
C LEU A 62 7.60 0.98 2.62
N VAL A 63 7.82 0.97 3.93
CA VAL A 63 7.98 -0.29 4.68
C VAL A 63 7.03 -0.41 5.86
N PRO A 64 6.58 -1.64 6.18
CA PRO A 64 5.82 -1.85 7.39
C PRO A 64 6.64 -1.47 8.61
N VAL A 65 5.99 -0.84 9.59
CA VAL A 65 6.59 -0.48 10.87
C VAL A 65 5.75 -1.12 11.94
N PHE A 66 6.36 -1.98 12.76
CA PHE A 66 5.65 -2.76 13.76
C PHE A 66 6.04 -2.35 15.17
N SER A 67 5.07 -2.37 16.09
CA SER A 67 5.36 -2.26 17.51
C SER A 67 6.14 -3.49 18.01
N GLU A 68 6.79 -3.37 19.17
CA GLU A 68 7.44 -4.51 19.83
C GLU A 68 6.44 -5.66 20.10
N LYS A 69 5.19 -5.33 20.46
CA LYS A 69 4.10 -6.31 20.64
C LYS A 69 3.78 -7.04 19.33
N ALA A 70 3.63 -6.33 18.21
CA ALA A 70 3.35 -6.94 16.92
C ALA A 70 4.46 -7.91 16.48
N VAL A 71 5.73 -7.50 16.67
CA VAL A 71 6.88 -8.34 16.38
C VAL A 71 6.84 -9.65 17.18
N GLN A 72 6.55 -9.57 18.48
CA GLN A 72 6.48 -10.76 19.34
C GLN A 72 5.34 -11.71 18.91
N VAL A 73 4.17 -11.16 18.60
CA VAL A 73 3.00 -11.96 18.17
C VAL A 73 3.23 -12.62 16.82
N LEU A 74 3.92 -11.94 15.90
CA LEU A 74 4.12 -12.36 14.51
C LEU A 74 5.47 -13.04 14.27
N GLN A 75 6.24 -13.34 15.31
CA GLN A 75 7.59 -13.91 15.21
C GLN A 75 7.66 -15.19 14.35
N GLU A 76 6.61 -16.01 14.36
CA GLU A 76 6.54 -17.25 13.58
C GLU A 76 6.46 -17.01 12.06
N PHE A 77 6.04 -15.81 11.65
CA PHE A 77 5.93 -15.39 10.26
C PHE A 77 7.06 -14.43 9.82
N ILE A 78 7.78 -13.85 10.77
CA ILE A 78 8.87 -12.90 10.54
C ILE A 78 10.20 -13.61 10.79
N LEU A 79 10.50 -14.58 9.92
CA LEU A 79 11.71 -15.37 10.03
C LEU A 79 12.95 -14.55 9.60
N GLU A 80 14.06 -14.71 10.33
CA GLU A 80 15.25 -13.86 10.18
C GLU A 80 15.91 -13.94 8.80
N GLU A 81 15.74 -15.04 8.08
CA GLU A 81 16.23 -15.22 6.71
C GLU A 81 15.35 -14.52 5.66
N LYS A 82 14.09 -14.20 6.01
CA LYS A 82 13.12 -13.56 5.13
C LYS A 82 12.92 -12.08 5.45
N VAL A 83 13.18 -11.67 6.69
CA VAL A 83 12.90 -10.33 7.18
C VAL A 83 13.98 -9.86 8.16
N GLU A 84 14.35 -8.58 8.05
CA GLU A 84 15.15 -7.90 9.06
C GLU A 84 14.30 -6.92 9.84
N LEU A 85 14.38 -7.02 11.16
CA LEU A 85 13.78 -6.08 12.09
C LEU A 85 14.80 -5.00 12.44
N LEU A 86 14.55 -3.80 11.94
CA LEU A 86 15.46 -2.66 12.08
C LEU A 86 14.90 -1.69 13.13
N PRO A 87 15.57 -1.53 14.29
CA PRO A 87 14.99 -0.80 15.41
C PRO A 87 14.82 0.70 15.11
N LEU A 88 13.66 1.22 15.53
CA LEU A 88 13.28 2.63 15.51
C LEU A 88 12.90 3.09 16.92
N THR A 89 13.30 4.31 17.26
CA THR A 89 12.92 4.94 18.54
C THR A 89 12.00 6.12 18.29
N SER A 90 10.82 6.11 18.89
CA SER A 90 9.93 7.27 18.85
C SER A 90 10.39 8.36 19.82
N THR A 91 10.18 9.63 19.50
CA THR A 91 10.33 10.75 20.45
C THR A 91 9.47 10.62 21.71
N LYS A 92 8.42 9.79 21.67
CA LYS A 92 7.60 9.42 22.83
C LYS A 92 8.13 8.18 23.58
N ASN A 93 9.41 7.81 23.41
CA ASN A 93 10.09 6.65 23.99
C ASN A 93 9.42 5.29 23.70
N ARG A 94 8.71 5.18 22.58
CA ARG A 94 8.16 3.89 22.10
C ARG A 94 9.13 3.21 21.16
N LYS A 95 9.19 1.88 21.25
CA LYS A 95 9.99 1.04 20.36
C LYS A 95 9.14 0.57 19.19
N TYR A 96 9.65 0.81 18.00
CA TYR A 96 9.11 0.25 16.77
C TYR A 96 10.23 -0.43 16.00
N TYR A 97 9.86 -1.22 14.99
CA TYR A 97 10.79 -1.89 14.10
C TYR A 97 10.34 -1.63 12.67
N ALA A 98 11.22 -1.08 11.85
CA ALA A 98 11.04 -1.11 10.41
C ALA A 98 11.26 -2.56 9.93
N VAL A 99 10.30 -3.07 9.17
CA VAL A 99 10.24 -4.46 8.73
C VAL A 99 10.82 -4.53 7.31
N ASN A 100 12.13 -4.78 7.22
CA ASN A 100 12.80 -4.92 5.94
C ASN A 100 12.59 -6.34 5.40
N VAL A 101 11.62 -6.52 4.51
CA VAL A 101 11.37 -7.80 3.84
C VAL A 101 12.46 -8.06 2.80
N LEU A 102 13.28 -9.09 3.05
CA LEU A 102 14.35 -9.60 2.19
C LEU A 102 13.84 -10.64 1.19
N ASN A 103 12.75 -11.32 1.53
CA ASN A 103 12.14 -12.34 0.69
C ASN A 103 11.50 -11.69 -0.55
N VAL A 104 12.21 -11.69 -1.68
CA VAL A 104 11.76 -11.11 -2.95
C VAL A 104 11.56 -12.22 -3.98
N LEU A 105 10.33 -12.34 -4.49
CA LEU A 105 9.93 -13.46 -5.35
C LEU A 105 9.67 -13.01 -6.79
N GLY A 106 10.08 -13.85 -7.75
CA GLY A 106 9.69 -13.77 -9.16
C GLY A 106 8.36 -14.46 -9.44
N ALA A 107 7.35 -14.24 -8.60
CA ALA A 107 6.15 -15.06 -8.55
C ALA A 107 5.01 -14.62 -9.47
N ILE A 108 5.11 -13.47 -10.15
CA ILE A 108 4.03 -12.95 -10.99
C ILE A 108 3.95 -13.75 -12.29
N ASP A 109 2.77 -14.27 -12.59
CA ASP A 109 2.45 -14.86 -13.89
C ASP A 109 2.05 -13.75 -14.87
N GLY A 110 2.98 -13.40 -15.75
CA GLY A 110 2.77 -12.36 -16.76
C GLY A 110 1.75 -12.71 -17.84
N ASN A 111 1.39 -13.98 -18.00
CA ASN A 111 0.41 -14.40 -19.03
C ASN A 111 -1.03 -14.16 -18.56
N THR A 112 -1.26 -14.22 -17.25
CA THR A 112 -2.58 -14.13 -16.63
C THR A 112 -2.77 -12.86 -15.79
N SER A 113 -1.72 -12.07 -15.59
CA SER A 113 -1.81 -10.76 -14.93
C SER A 113 -2.27 -9.68 -15.90
N GLU A 114 -3.13 -8.78 -15.43
CA GLU A 114 -3.58 -7.63 -16.19
C GLU A 114 -2.56 -6.49 -16.04
N VAL A 115 -1.88 -6.16 -17.14
CA VAL A 115 -0.82 -5.16 -17.14
C VAL A 115 -1.16 -3.96 -18.00
N ARG A 116 -0.96 -2.77 -17.42
CA ARG A 116 -1.00 -1.51 -18.17
C ARG A 116 0.37 -1.23 -18.74
N ARG A 117 0.44 -0.96 -20.04
CA ARG A 117 1.72 -0.70 -20.75
C ARG A 117 1.83 0.74 -21.24
N SER A 118 3.06 1.23 -21.32
CA SER A 118 3.41 2.47 -21.99
C SER A 118 3.33 2.30 -23.51
N ARG A 119 3.40 3.42 -24.25
CA ARG A 119 3.57 3.40 -25.71
C ARG A 119 4.82 2.65 -26.17
N SER A 120 5.84 2.57 -25.33
CA SER A 120 7.08 1.82 -25.59
C SER A 120 7.01 0.35 -25.18
N GLY A 121 5.83 -0.14 -24.77
CA GLY A 121 5.60 -1.53 -24.37
C GLY A 121 6.02 -1.88 -22.94
N ARG A 122 6.59 -0.93 -22.18
CA ARG A 122 7.01 -1.17 -20.79
C ARG A 122 5.80 -1.26 -19.88
N ILE A 123 5.80 -2.21 -18.95
CA ILE A 123 4.79 -2.30 -17.91
C ILE A 123 4.87 -1.06 -17.02
N LEU A 124 3.78 -0.29 -16.96
CA LEU A 124 3.60 0.86 -16.09
C LEU A 124 3.01 0.43 -14.75
N ASN A 125 2.00 -0.45 -14.78
CA ASN A 125 1.32 -0.93 -13.59
C ASN A 125 0.71 -2.30 -13.83
N TYR A 126 0.35 -2.97 -12.73
CA TYR A 126 -0.49 -4.16 -12.71
C TYR A 126 -1.85 -3.74 -12.18
N ASP A 127 -2.87 -3.90 -13.01
CA ASP A 127 -4.26 -3.59 -12.67
C ASP A 127 -4.93 -4.83 -12.05
N GLY A 128 -4.41 -6.03 -12.36
CA GLY A 128 -4.75 -7.30 -11.71
C GLY A 128 -3.52 -8.20 -11.64
N PHE A 129 -3.32 -8.87 -10.49
CA PHE A 129 -2.16 -9.74 -10.26
C PHE A 129 -2.57 -11.21 -10.26
N SER A 130 -1.78 -12.00 -10.98
CA SER A 130 -1.82 -13.45 -10.92
C SER A 130 -0.46 -13.96 -10.49
N PHE A 131 -0.43 -14.93 -9.57
CA PHE A 131 0.79 -15.52 -9.06
C PHE A 131 0.90 -17.00 -9.48
N PHE A 132 2.13 -17.44 -9.74
CA PHE A 132 2.48 -18.86 -9.76
C PHE A 132 2.31 -19.42 -8.35
N LYS A 133 1.33 -20.30 -8.15
CA LYS A 133 0.94 -20.82 -6.84
C LYS A 133 2.14 -21.45 -6.12
N GLU A 134 2.89 -22.27 -6.84
CA GLU A 134 4.08 -22.97 -6.38
C GLU A 134 5.19 -22.03 -5.88
N MET A 135 5.20 -20.77 -6.33
CA MET A 135 6.20 -19.78 -5.91
C MET A 135 5.80 -19.02 -4.65
N VAL A 136 4.50 -18.93 -4.35
CA VAL A 136 3.97 -18.21 -3.16
C VAL A 136 3.50 -19.15 -2.05
N GLU A 137 3.36 -20.44 -2.34
CA GLU A 137 3.02 -21.45 -1.34
C GLU A 137 4.10 -21.53 -0.25
N GLY A 138 3.68 -21.52 1.01
CA GLY A 138 4.59 -21.49 2.17
C GLY A 138 5.33 -20.16 2.37
N GLN A 139 4.92 -19.07 1.70
CA GLN A 139 5.49 -17.74 1.87
C GLN A 139 4.55 -16.83 2.66
N ASP A 140 4.92 -16.52 3.91
CA ASP A 140 4.06 -15.73 4.79
C ASP A 140 4.24 -14.22 4.69
N ILE A 141 5.41 -13.77 4.24
CA ILE A 141 5.72 -12.38 3.99
C ILE A 141 6.76 -12.27 2.87
N PHE A 142 6.46 -11.46 1.85
CA PHE A 142 7.34 -11.30 0.70
C PHE A 142 7.08 -10.02 -0.10
N LYS A 143 8.04 -9.68 -0.96
CA LYS A 143 7.92 -8.68 -2.04
C LYS A 143 7.96 -9.40 -3.39
N VAL A 144 7.58 -8.71 -4.46
CA VAL A 144 7.60 -9.29 -5.80
C VAL A 144 8.32 -8.41 -6.82
N VAL A 145 9.00 -9.07 -7.76
CA VAL A 145 9.58 -8.41 -8.93
C VAL A 145 8.64 -8.43 -10.12
N ASN A 146 8.85 -7.44 -10.99
CA ASN A 146 8.20 -7.33 -12.27
C ASN A 146 8.57 -8.53 -13.12
N HIS A 147 7.58 -9.18 -13.73
CA HIS A 147 7.81 -10.42 -14.44
C HIS A 147 8.69 -10.24 -15.69
N GLU A 148 8.78 -9.03 -16.26
CA GLU A 148 9.66 -8.74 -17.41
C GLU A 148 11.01 -8.15 -16.97
N SER A 149 10.99 -6.99 -16.31
CA SER A 149 12.22 -6.26 -15.97
C SER A 149 12.99 -6.88 -14.81
N LYS A 150 12.37 -7.81 -14.06
CA LYS A 150 12.90 -8.45 -12.85
C LYS A 150 13.32 -7.45 -11.76
N ARG A 151 12.84 -6.20 -11.85
CA ARG A 151 13.00 -5.17 -10.81
C ARG A 151 11.84 -5.24 -9.85
N ILE A 152 12.08 -4.88 -8.59
CA ILE A 152 11.03 -4.78 -7.58
C ILE A 152 9.99 -3.76 -8.05
N ILE A 153 8.73 -4.18 -8.11
CA ILE A 153 7.64 -3.36 -8.68
C ILE A 153 7.31 -2.20 -7.75
N SER A 154 7.49 -2.40 -6.45
CA SER A 154 7.15 -1.44 -5.43
C SER A 154 7.63 -1.95 -4.08
N THR A 155 7.49 -1.11 -3.07
CA THR A 155 7.74 -1.46 -1.68
C THR A 155 6.55 -2.16 -1.03
N LYS A 156 5.53 -2.53 -1.82
CA LYS A 156 4.39 -3.33 -1.38
C LYS A 156 4.87 -4.65 -0.79
N VAL A 157 4.30 -4.99 0.34
CA VAL A 157 4.54 -6.25 1.04
C VAL A 157 3.28 -7.10 0.97
N PHE A 158 3.46 -8.35 0.56
CA PHE A 158 2.42 -9.35 0.47
C PHE A 158 2.55 -10.32 1.62
N VAL A 159 1.42 -10.80 2.11
CA VAL A 159 1.36 -11.76 3.22
C VAL A 159 0.37 -12.89 2.94
N SER A 160 0.61 -14.02 3.59
CA SER A 160 -0.28 -15.18 3.53
C SER A 160 -1.58 -14.96 4.30
N ASP A 161 -2.58 -15.80 4.02
CA ASP A 161 -3.81 -15.84 4.81
C ASP A 161 -3.57 -16.21 6.29
N LEU A 162 -2.55 -17.03 6.57
CA LEU A 162 -2.17 -17.41 7.94
C LEU A 162 -1.64 -16.21 8.73
N PHE A 163 -0.76 -15.41 8.12
CA PHE A 163 -0.29 -14.15 8.70
C PHE A 163 -1.46 -13.23 9.05
N ARG A 164 -2.37 -13.02 8.10
CA ARG A 164 -3.56 -12.19 8.29
C ARG A 164 -4.44 -12.69 9.43
N LYS A 165 -4.71 -14.00 9.49
CA LYS A 165 -5.50 -14.62 10.57
C LYS A 165 -4.87 -14.37 11.93
N LYS A 166 -3.55 -14.58 12.05
CA LYS A 166 -2.84 -14.32 13.30
C LYS A 166 -2.99 -12.88 13.79
N VAL A 167 -2.88 -11.90 12.88
CA VAL A 167 -3.06 -10.48 13.21
C VAL A 167 -4.46 -10.22 13.77
N ILE A 168 -5.49 -10.76 13.12
CA ILE A 168 -6.90 -10.56 13.53
C ILE A 168 -7.16 -11.23 14.88
N GLU A 169 -6.76 -12.49 15.05
CA GLU A 169 -7.01 -13.28 16.27
C GLU A 169 -6.29 -12.74 17.50
N SER A 170 -5.13 -12.12 17.30
CA SER A 170 -4.34 -11.51 18.39
C SER A 170 -4.80 -10.10 18.78
N GLY A 171 -5.76 -9.52 18.05
CA GLY A 171 -6.26 -8.18 18.31
C GLY A 171 -5.20 -7.09 18.12
N LEU A 172 -4.23 -7.30 17.22
CA LEU A 172 -3.28 -6.25 16.83
C LEU A 172 -4.01 -5.12 16.09
N GLU A 173 -3.68 -3.87 16.43
CA GLU A 173 -4.35 -2.71 15.89
C GLU A 173 -3.54 -1.98 14.81
N GLY A 174 -4.23 -1.30 13.89
CA GLY A 174 -3.59 -0.52 12.81
C GLY A 174 -3.27 -1.30 11.55
N PHE A 175 -3.52 -2.62 11.52
CA PHE A 175 -3.36 -3.44 10.32
C PHE A 175 -4.57 -3.34 9.39
N ASN A 176 -4.32 -3.35 8.08
CA ASN A 176 -5.31 -3.48 7.05
C ASN A 176 -4.83 -4.43 5.95
N PHE A 177 -5.77 -5.12 5.32
CA PHE A 177 -5.47 -6.14 4.32
C PHE A 177 -6.37 -5.97 3.11
N ILE A 178 -5.77 -5.93 1.94
CA ILE A 178 -6.51 -5.92 0.67
C ILE A 178 -6.32 -7.29 0.03
N GLU A 179 -7.43 -8.00 -0.24
CA GLU A 179 -7.37 -9.27 -0.98
C GLU A 179 -6.75 -8.98 -2.34
N PHE A 180 -5.65 -9.65 -2.64
CA PHE A 180 -4.85 -9.34 -3.81
C PHE A 180 -4.85 -10.47 -4.83
N TRP A 181 -5.01 -11.71 -4.37
CA TRP A 181 -5.15 -12.89 -5.23
C TRP A 181 -5.77 -14.06 -4.48
N ASP A 182 -6.49 -14.92 -5.21
CA ASP A 182 -7.07 -16.17 -4.73
C ASP A 182 -6.84 -17.29 -5.74
N SER A 183 -6.13 -18.35 -5.33
CA SER A 183 -5.80 -19.50 -6.17
C SER A 183 -7.00 -20.33 -6.62
N GLU A 184 -8.15 -20.17 -5.96
CA GLU A 184 -9.36 -20.93 -6.25
C GLU A 184 -10.31 -20.19 -7.20
N LYS A 185 -10.06 -18.90 -7.47
CA LYS A 185 -10.79 -18.15 -8.49
C LYS A 185 -10.22 -18.50 -9.87
N THR A 186 -10.90 -19.38 -10.60
CA THR A 186 -10.62 -19.56 -12.04
C THR A 186 -11.11 -18.34 -12.80
N ALA A 187 -10.31 -17.87 -13.76
CA ALA A 187 -10.71 -16.87 -14.75
C ALA A 187 -11.76 -17.48 -15.71
N THR A 188 -12.98 -17.64 -15.21
CA THR A 188 -14.18 -17.89 -16.01
C THR A 188 -15.04 -16.65 -15.86
N GLY A 189 -15.28 -16.00 -17.00
CA GLY A 189 -15.92 -14.69 -17.07
C GLY A 189 -17.36 -14.65 -16.56
N GLU A 190 -17.75 -13.42 -16.30
CA GLU A 190 -19.10 -12.90 -16.06
C GLU A 190 -19.79 -13.31 -14.73
N GLU A 191 -19.94 -12.25 -13.91
CA GLU A 191 -20.91 -12.03 -12.82
C GLU A 191 -20.75 -12.78 -11.48
N GLU A 192 -20.28 -12.04 -10.46
CA GLU A 192 -21.19 -11.53 -9.43
C GLU A 192 -20.59 -10.31 -8.71
N LEU A 193 -21.19 -9.14 -8.98
CA LEU A 193 -21.15 -7.96 -8.13
C LEU A 193 -21.88 -8.27 -6.81
N ALA A 194 -21.31 -9.13 -5.97
CA ALA A 194 -21.76 -9.34 -4.60
C ALA A 194 -20.89 -8.50 -3.65
N ASN A 195 -21.39 -7.30 -3.41
CA ASN A 195 -20.89 -6.27 -2.52
C ASN A 195 -20.54 -6.79 -1.10
N PRO A 196 -19.27 -6.78 -0.62
CA PRO A 196 -18.96 -7.06 0.78
C PRO A 196 -18.96 -5.81 1.67
N TYR A 197 -19.35 -4.64 1.15
CA TYR A 197 -19.41 -3.42 1.95
C TYR A 197 -20.80 -3.30 2.57
N LEU A 198 -20.88 -3.66 3.86
CA LEU A 198 -21.92 -3.16 4.75
C LEU A 198 -22.03 -1.65 4.57
N VAL A 199 -23.19 -1.24 4.07
CA VAL A 199 -23.52 0.12 3.68
C VAL A 199 -23.88 0.90 4.94
N ASP A 200 -23.08 1.92 5.25
CA ASP A 200 -23.58 3.07 5.98
C ASP A 200 -24.40 3.91 4.99
N THR A 201 -25.73 3.84 5.09
CA THR A 201 -26.68 4.49 4.19
C THR A 201 -26.84 5.96 4.55
N SER A 202 -25.91 6.77 4.07
CA SER A 202 -26.16 8.17 3.71
C SER A 202 -25.07 8.60 2.71
N PHE A 203 -25.32 9.58 1.86
CA PHE A 203 -24.45 10.10 0.79
C PHE A 203 -24.68 9.46 -0.61
N GLY A 204 -24.96 10.35 -1.59
CA GLY A 204 -25.46 10.02 -2.94
C GLY A 204 -24.48 9.29 -3.87
N THR A 205 -24.79 9.28 -5.18
CA THR A 205 -24.07 8.48 -6.20
C THR A 205 -22.56 8.69 -6.11
N THR A 206 -21.84 7.60 -5.89
CA THR A 206 -20.38 7.56 -5.86
C THR A 206 -19.85 6.62 -6.92
N TYR A 207 -18.63 6.87 -7.37
CA TYR A 207 -17.96 6.19 -8.45
C TYR A 207 -16.62 5.62 -7.99
N THR A 208 -16.19 4.56 -8.66
CA THR A 208 -14.84 4.00 -8.53
C THR A 208 -13.79 4.97 -9.06
N PHE A 209 -12.51 4.73 -8.74
CA PHE A 209 -11.42 5.52 -9.30
C PHE A 209 -11.38 5.51 -10.82
N GLU A 210 -11.63 4.34 -11.43
CA GLU A 210 -11.63 4.18 -12.88
C GLU A 210 -12.70 5.05 -13.54
N GLU A 211 -13.94 4.95 -13.06
CA GLU A 211 -15.05 5.78 -13.51
C GLU A 211 -14.76 7.27 -13.29
N ALA A 212 -14.22 7.62 -12.12
CA ALA A 212 -13.82 9.00 -11.80
C ALA A 212 -12.77 9.53 -12.78
N THR A 213 -11.73 8.75 -13.09
CA THR A 213 -10.73 9.13 -14.09
C THR A 213 -11.32 9.21 -15.49
N ASN A 214 -12.29 8.37 -15.85
CA ASN A 214 -13.02 8.48 -17.13
C ASN A 214 -13.79 9.80 -17.23
N PHE A 215 -14.49 10.20 -16.16
CA PHE A 215 -15.16 11.51 -16.10
C PHE A 215 -14.18 12.68 -16.25
N VAL A 216 -13.00 12.60 -15.64
CA VAL A 216 -11.97 13.64 -15.76
C VAL A 216 -11.38 13.68 -17.17
N MET A 217 -10.89 12.54 -17.67
CA MET A 217 -10.11 12.50 -18.92
C MET A 217 -10.97 12.68 -20.17
N ASN A 218 -12.15 12.07 -20.20
CA ASN A 218 -12.99 12.02 -21.41
C ASN A 218 -14.15 13.03 -21.38
N GLN A 219 -14.58 13.45 -20.19
CA GLN A 219 -15.72 14.37 -20.03
C GLN A 219 -15.32 15.72 -19.41
N ASN A 220 -14.03 15.91 -19.13
CA ASN A 220 -13.47 17.13 -18.54
C ASN A 220 -14.20 17.57 -17.25
N LYS A 221 -14.61 16.60 -16.44
CA LYS A 221 -15.27 16.83 -15.15
C LYS A 221 -14.24 16.92 -14.03
N THR A 222 -14.61 17.63 -12.96
CA THR A 222 -13.85 17.56 -11.71
C THR A 222 -14.48 16.49 -10.83
N VAL A 223 -13.67 15.68 -10.20
CA VAL A 223 -14.12 14.66 -9.25
C VAL A 223 -13.43 14.87 -7.92
N ALA A 224 -14.11 14.55 -6.82
CA ALA A 224 -13.57 14.65 -5.48
C ALA A 224 -13.93 13.44 -4.63
N SER A 225 -13.01 13.09 -3.72
CA SER A 225 -13.23 12.11 -2.68
C SER A 225 -12.53 12.60 -1.42
N ASP A 226 -13.30 12.85 -0.37
CA ASP A 226 -12.79 13.39 0.90
C ASP A 226 -11.91 14.64 0.67
N LYS A 227 -10.62 14.60 1.05
CA LYS A 227 -9.66 15.71 0.85
C LYS A 227 -8.97 15.72 -0.51
N TRP A 228 -9.34 14.84 -1.43
CA TRP A 228 -8.70 14.73 -2.73
C TRP A 228 -9.65 15.15 -3.84
N ALA A 229 -9.09 15.78 -4.86
CA ALA A 229 -9.80 16.08 -6.09
C ALA A 229 -8.93 15.76 -7.31
N MET A 230 -9.56 15.53 -8.45
CA MET A 230 -8.90 15.36 -9.73
C MET A 230 -9.60 16.18 -10.80
N ARG A 231 -8.82 16.80 -11.69
CA ARG A 231 -9.30 17.56 -12.84
C ARG A 231 -8.24 17.59 -13.93
N LEU A 232 -8.61 18.07 -15.12
CA LEU A 232 -7.63 18.48 -16.12
C LEU A 232 -7.30 19.97 -15.94
N ASP A 233 -6.03 20.35 -16.19
CA ASP A 233 -5.62 21.74 -16.32
C ASP A 233 -5.91 22.30 -17.72
N GLU A 234 -5.54 23.56 -17.95
CA GLU A 234 -5.74 24.25 -19.25
C GLU A 234 -5.01 23.55 -20.42
N ASN A 235 -3.95 22.79 -20.14
CA ASN A 235 -3.18 22.03 -21.11
C ASN A 235 -3.69 20.58 -21.27
N LYS A 236 -4.82 20.24 -20.63
CA LYS A 236 -5.37 18.87 -20.56
C LYS A 236 -4.46 17.87 -19.84
N GLU A 237 -3.62 18.33 -18.92
CA GLU A 237 -2.86 17.47 -18.03
C GLU A 237 -3.64 17.19 -16.75
N LEU A 238 -3.57 15.95 -16.27
CA LEU A 238 -4.25 15.54 -15.04
C LEU A 238 -3.59 16.17 -13.81
N GLN A 239 -4.39 16.91 -13.05
CA GLN A 239 -4.02 17.47 -11.76
C GLN A 239 -4.70 16.71 -10.63
N VAL A 240 -3.95 16.51 -9.56
CA VAL A 240 -4.47 16.02 -8.28
C VAL A 240 -4.47 17.19 -7.30
N GLY A 241 -5.62 17.46 -6.70
CA GLY A 241 -5.83 18.50 -5.71
C GLY A 241 -5.90 17.90 -4.31
N GLN A 242 -5.22 18.52 -3.35
CA GLN A 242 -5.40 18.23 -1.93
C GLN A 242 -6.10 19.39 -1.22
N LEU A 243 -7.20 19.13 -0.53
CA LEU A 243 -7.99 20.11 0.21
C LEU A 243 -7.16 20.70 1.36
N GLN A 244 -7.17 22.03 1.45
CA GLN A 244 -6.49 22.82 2.47
C GLN A 244 -7.49 23.27 3.55
N GLU A 245 -6.99 23.77 4.68
CA GLU A 245 -7.82 24.23 5.81
C GLU A 245 -8.74 25.41 5.44
N ASP A 246 -8.37 26.21 4.44
CA ASP A 246 -9.17 27.33 3.93
C ASP A 246 -10.27 26.90 2.93
N GLY A 247 -10.40 25.60 2.67
CA GLY A 247 -11.36 25.03 1.73
C GLY A 247 -10.90 25.07 0.27
N SER A 248 -9.69 25.55 -0.03
CA SER A 248 -9.10 25.53 -1.36
C SER A 248 -8.41 24.18 -1.65
N PHE A 249 -8.15 23.89 -2.93
CA PHE A 249 -7.34 22.73 -3.32
C PHE A 249 -5.96 23.18 -3.79
N LEU A 250 -4.91 22.57 -3.24
CA LEU A 250 -3.56 22.66 -3.78
C LEU A 250 -3.41 21.66 -4.92
N TRP A 251 -3.37 22.16 -6.15
CA TRP A 251 -3.28 21.34 -7.36
C TRP A 251 -1.83 21.06 -7.74
N ILE A 252 -1.51 19.80 -7.99
CA ILE A 252 -0.21 19.35 -8.49
C ILE A 252 -0.38 18.55 -9.78
N ASN A 253 0.48 18.81 -10.77
CA ASN A 253 0.57 17.99 -11.98
C ASN A 253 1.20 16.67 -11.58
N SER A 254 0.41 15.61 -11.55
CA SER A 254 0.87 14.33 -11.02
C SER A 254 1.11 13.31 -12.11
N ILE A 255 2.33 12.80 -12.16
CA ILE A 255 2.71 11.62 -12.95
C ILE A 255 2.39 10.31 -12.21
N TYR A 256 1.85 10.40 -10.98
CA TYR A 256 1.59 9.26 -10.09
C TYR A 256 0.37 9.49 -9.21
N TYR A 257 -0.55 8.52 -9.11
CA TYR A 257 -1.68 8.61 -8.17
C TYR A 257 -1.37 7.81 -6.91
N PRO A 258 -1.60 8.37 -5.72
CA PRO A 258 -1.57 7.60 -4.49
C PRO A 258 -2.44 6.34 -4.61
N PRO A 259 -1.94 5.12 -4.31
CA PRO A 259 -2.71 3.88 -4.47
C PRO A 259 -4.02 3.85 -3.68
N ILE A 260 -4.13 4.66 -2.62
CA ILE A 260 -5.37 4.85 -1.86
C ILE A 260 -6.53 5.32 -2.74
N PHE A 261 -6.27 6.04 -3.84
CA PHE A 261 -7.31 6.54 -4.74
C PHE A 261 -8.17 5.42 -5.33
N LEU A 262 -7.60 4.22 -5.53
CA LEU A 262 -8.31 3.04 -6.01
C LEU A 262 -9.38 2.55 -5.02
N ALA A 263 -9.17 2.76 -3.72
CA ALA A 263 -10.10 2.39 -2.66
C ALA A 263 -11.10 3.51 -2.32
N MET A 264 -10.91 4.72 -2.86
CA MET A 264 -11.75 5.87 -2.59
C MET A 264 -13.04 5.86 -3.41
N LYS A 265 -14.09 6.48 -2.85
CA LYS A 265 -15.38 6.70 -3.50
C LYS A 265 -15.46 8.13 -4.00
N TRP A 266 -15.46 8.30 -5.31
CA TRP A 266 -15.35 9.59 -5.96
C TRP A 266 -16.73 10.13 -6.31
N LYS A 267 -16.87 11.43 -6.27
CA LYS A 267 -18.08 12.16 -6.67
C LYS A 267 -17.71 13.11 -7.79
N VAL A 268 -18.57 13.22 -8.79
CA VAL A 268 -18.46 14.29 -9.77
C VAL A 268 -18.93 15.58 -9.11
N LEU A 269 -18.12 16.64 -9.18
CA LEU A 269 -18.46 17.99 -8.73
C LEU A 269 -19.17 18.79 -9.84
#